data_AF-A0A2G8PF76-F1
#
_entry.id   AF-A0A2G8PF76-F1
#
_cell.length_a   1.000
_cell.length_b   1.000
_cell.length_c   1.000
_cell.angle_alpha   90.00
_cell.angle_beta   90.00
_cell.angle_gamma   90.00
#
_symmetry.space_group_name_H-M   'P 1'
#
loop_
_entity.id
_entity.type
_entity.pdbx_description
1 polymer ?
#
loop_
_entity_poly.entity_id
_entity_poly.type
_entity_poly.pdbx_seq_one_letter_code
_entity_poly.pdbx_strand_id
1 'polypeptide(L)' 'MNPMADQPEKNPNTQPVELNRTSLYLGLLLVFVVGLLFSSYFLN' A
#
# COMPACT_ATOMS: atom_id res chain seq x y z
N MET A 1 17.95 -25.01 -28.44
CA MET A 1 17.51 -24.14 -27.33
C MET A 1 16.00 -24.18 -27.26
N ASN A 2 15.41 -24.64 -26.15
CA ASN A 2 13.96 -24.57 -25.95
C ASN A 2 13.61 -23.13 -25.55
N PRO A 3 12.84 -22.38 -26.36
CA PRO A 3 12.54 -20.96 -26.09
C PRO A 3 11.62 -20.74 -24.88
N MET A 4 11.27 -21.81 -24.16
CA MET A 4 10.28 -21.81 -23.06
C MET A 4 10.91 -22.05 -21.68
N ALA A 5 12.24 -22.21 -21.57
CA ALA A 5 12.90 -22.53 -20.31
C ALA A 5 13.09 -21.32 -19.36
N ASP A 6 12.83 -20.10 -19.83
CA ASP A 6 13.18 -18.85 -19.13
C ASP A 6 11.95 -17.99 -18.73
N GLN A 7 10.75 -18.57 -18.61
CA GLN A 7 9.62 -17.84 -18.01
C GLN A 7 9.65 -18.01 -16.50
N PRO A 8 9.83 -16.95 -15.70
CA PRO A 8 9.78 -17.07 -14.25
C PRO A 8 8.41 -17.63 -13.85
N GLU A 9 8.41 -18.73 -13.10
CA GLU A 9 7.20 -19.34 -12.58
C GLU A 9 6.46 -18.30 -11.71
N LYS A 10 5.32 -17.80 -12.20
CA LYS A 10 4.53 -16.80 -11.48
C LYS A 10 3.77 -17.48 -10.36
N ASN A 11 3.94 -17.00 -9.12
CA ASN A 11 3.22 -17.50 -7.96
C ASN A 11 1.68 -17.48 -8.22
N PRO A 12 0.98 -18.62 -8.14
CA PRO A 12 -0.46 -18.69 -8.40
C PRO A 12 -1.31 -17.93 -7.37
N ASN A 13 -0.73 -17.55 -6.23
CA ASN A 13 -1.41 -16.84 -5.16
C ASN A 13 -1.28 -15.31 -5.27
N THR A 14 -0.61 -14.78 -6.29
CA THR A 14 -0.48 -13.33 -6.47
C THR A 14 -1.82 -12.71 -6.85
N GLN A 15 -2.31 -11.79 -6.01
CA GLN A 15 -3.51 -11.00 -6.25
C GLN A 15 -3.16 -9.52 -6.42
N PRO A 16 -3.84 -8.78 -7.32
CA PRO A 16 -3.66 -7.34 -7.44
C PRO A 16 -4.27 -6.62 -6.23
N VAL A 17 -3.64 -5.52 -5.82
CA VAL A 17 -4.17 -4.64 -4.77
C VAL A 17 -4.72 -3.38 -5.43
N GLU A 18 -5.91 -2.97 -5.03
CA GLU A 18 -6.56 -1.75 -5.54
C GLU A 18 -6.62 -0.68 -4.45
N LEU A 19 -6.22 0.55 -4.80
CA LEU A 19 -6.42 1.72 -3.96
C LEU A 19 -6.99 2.85 -4.82
N ASN A 20 -8.26 3.16 -4.61
CA ASN A 20 -8.92 4.23 -5.34
C ASN A 20 -8.58 5.62 -4.73
N ARG A 21 -8.83 6.68 -5.51
CA ARG A 21 -8.55 8.07 -5.11
C ARG A 21 -9.27 8.48 -3.83
N THR A 22 -10.52 8.08 -3.65
CA THR A 22 -11.29 8.40 -2.44
C THR A 22 -10.67 7.76 -1.20
N SER A 23 -10.36 6.46 -1.27
CA SER A 23 -9.69 5.74 -0.18
C SER A 23 -8.30 6.30 0.11
N LEU A 24 -7.57 6.75 -0.92
CA LEU A 24 -6.29 7.44 -0.75
C LEU A 24 -6.47 8.75 0.06
N TYR A 25 -7.44 9.59 -0.29
CA TYR A 25 -7.69 10.83 0.44
C TYR A 25 -8.18 10.58 1.87
N LEU A 26 -9.04 9.59 2.09
CA LEU A 26 -9.48 9.21 3.43
C LEU A 26 -8.33 8.68 4.28
N GLY A 27 -7.41 7.89 3.70
CA GLY A 27 -6.21 7.42 4.37
C GLY A 27 -5.27 8.56 4.77
N LEU A 28 -5.01 9.49 3.85
CA LEU A 28 -4.18 10.67 4.13
C LEU A 28 -4.81 11.57 5.21
N LEU A 29 -6.12 11.81 5.12
CA LEU A 29 -6.86 12.56 6.13
C LEU A 29 -6.72 11.91 7.50
N LEU A 30 -6.93 10.59 7.59
CA LEU A 30 -6.80 9.84 8.85
C LEU A 30 -5.39 9.98 9.44
N VAL A 31 -4.34 9.79 8.63
CA VAL A 31 -2.95 9.91 9.09
C VAL A 31 -2.64 11.32 9.59
N PHE A 32 -3.06 12.36 8.88
CA PHE A 32 -2.84 13.74 9.34
C PHE A 32 -3.63 14.08 10.60
N VAL A 33 -4.89 13.66 10.70
CA VAL A 33 -5.70 13.90 11.90
C VAL A 33 -5.09 13.19 13.12
N VAL A 34 -4.70 11.92 12.97
CA VAL A 34 -4.03 11.17 14.04
C VAL A 34 -2.70 11.82 14.38
N GLY A 35 -1.88 12.17 13.39
CA GLY A 35 -0.60 12.84 13.60
C GLY A 35 -0.75 14.15 14.36
N LEU A 36 -1.72 14.99 13.99
CA LEU A 36 -2.01 16.25 14.67
C LEU A 36 -2.54 16.01 16.10
N LEU A 37 -3.50 15.09 16.26
CA LEU A 37 -4.08 14.76 17.57
C LEU A 37 -3.02 14.26 18.55
N PHE A 38 -2.11 13.39 18.08
CA PHE A 38 -1.06 12.81 18.91
C PHE A 38 0.20 13.66 19.00
N SER A 39 0.36 14.68 18.15
CA SER A 39 1.56 15.53 18.12
C SER A 39 1.91 16.11 19.49
N SER A 40 0.92 16.57 20.25
CA SER A 40 1.12 17.13 21.60
C SER A 40 1.71 16.11 22.58
N TYR A 41 1.33 14.83 22.48
CA TYR A 41 1.87 13.76 23.32
C TYR A 41 3.28 13.31 22.89
N PHE A 42 3.66 13.55 21.63
CA PHE A 42 5.02 13.30 21.15
C PHE A 42 5.97 14.46 21.45
N LEU A 43 5.44 15.68 21.52
CA LEU A 43 6.22 16.90 21.74
C LEU A 43 6.28 17.30 23.23
N ASN A 44 5.37 16.80 24.09
CA ASN A 44 5.41 16.88 25.56
C ASN A 44 4.33 15.96 26.21
#